data_AF-A0A0Q3X7F4-F1
#
_entry.id   AF-A0A0Q3X7F4-F1
#
_cell.length_a   1.000
_cell.length_b   1.000
_cell.length_c   1.000
_cell.angle_alpha   90.00
_cell.angle_beta   90.00
_cell.angle_gamma   90.00
#
_symmetry.space_group_name_H-M   'P 1'
#
loop_
_entity.id
_entity.type
_entity.pdbx_description
1 polymer ?
#
loop_
_entity_poly.entity_id
_entity_poly.type
_entity_poly.pdbx_seq_one_letter_code
_entity_poly.pdbx_strand_id
1 'polypeptide(L)'
;MLAMRNVSTYDAIFKRQEGYNKHLHRSDRQHAKSRGLNIIEEEMARPVAVLSSSEHGKRINKPLEQPVKTHARINHVKADFYRRNGIICLMERPCPSLDPC
;
A
#
# COMPACT_ATOMS: atom_id res chain seq x y z
N MET A 1 32.88 1.91 -35.14
CA MET A 1 33.35 1.64 -33.77
C MET A 1 33.13 2.92 -32.96
N LEU A 2 32.02 3.03 -32.23
CA LEU A 2 31.76 4.23 -31.41
C LEU A 2 32.58 4.10 -30.12
N ALA A 3 33.55 4.99 -29.94
CA ALA A 3 34.33 5.05 -28.72
C ALA A 3 33.40 5.35 -27.53
N MET A 4 33.30 4.42 -26.59
CA MET A 4 32.75 4.71 -25.26
C MET A 4 33.69 5.71 -24.59
N ARG A 5 33.34 7.00 -24.66
CA ARG A 5 33.96 8.02 -23.82
C ARG A 5 33.70 7.62 -22.38
N ASN A 6 34.75 7.20 -21.68
CA ASN A 6 34.73 7.01 -20.24
C ASN A 6 34.55 8.39 -19.61
N VAL A 7 33.30 8.76 -19.35
CA VAL A 7 32.97 9.99 -18.63
C VAL A 7 33.43 9.79 -17.19
N SER A 8 34.30 10.68 -16.69
CA SER A 8 34.74 10.63 -15.31
C SER A 8 33.53 10.81 -14.38
N THR A 9 33.48 10.10 -13.26
CA THR A 9 32.42 10.26 -12.24
C THR A 9 32.28 11.71 -11.79
N TYR A 10 33.39 12.45 -11.74
CA TYR A 10 33.41 13.87 -11.44
C TYR A 10 32.64 14.70 -12.49
N ASP A 11 32.95 14.54 -13.78
CA ASP A 11 32.28 15.28 -14.85
C ASP A 11 30.79 14.94 -14.93
N ALA A 12 30.42 13.68 -14.64
CA ALA A 12 29.02 13.25 -14.62
C ALA A 12 28.19 13.95 -13.52
N ILE A 13 28.81 14.27 -12.39
CA ILE A 13 28.14 14.93 -11.25
C ILE A 13 28.14 16.46 -11.44
N PHE A 14 29.29 17.05 -11.79
CA PHE A 14 29.47 18.51 -11.73
C PHE A 14 29.31 19.23 -13.07
N LYS A 15 29.33 18.53 -14.20
CA LYS A 15 29.13 19.13 -15.53
C LYS A 15 27.79 18.76 -16.17
N ARG A 16 26.82 18.36 -15.36
CA ARG A 16 25.45 18.21 -15.83
C ARG A 16 24.95 19.56 -16.34
N GLN A 17 24.34 19.56 -17.53
CA GLN A 17 23.63 20.74 -17.99
C GLN A 17 22.41 20.96 -17.10
N GLU A 18 22.52 21.90 -16.17
CA GLU A 18 21.39 22.37 -15.36
C GLU A 18 20.52 23.31 -16.19
N GLY A 19 19.19 23.13 -16.13
CA GLY A 19 18.22 24.02 -16.78
C GLY A 19 17.44 23.41 -17.95
N TYR A 20 16.58 24.24 -18.56
CA TYR A 20 15.67 23.85 -19.62
C TYR A 20 16.35 23.89 -21.00
N ASN A 21 16.54 22.73 -21.64
CA ASN A 21 17.00 22.65 -23.02
C ASN A 21 15.79 22.56 -23.98
N LYS A 22 15.53 23.64 -24.72
CA LYS A 22 14.43 23.74 -25.69
C LYS A 22 14.57 22.81 -26.89
N HIS A 23 15.78 22.34 -27.20
CA HIS A 23 16.07 21.44 -28.31
C HIS A 23 15.91 19.96 -27.93
N LEU A 24 15.79 19.66 -26.64
CA LEU A 24 15.63 18.30 -26.14
C LEU A 24 14.14 17.94 -26.05
N HIS A 25 13.74 16.85 -26.70
CA HIS A 25 12.37 16.37 -26.63
C HIS A 25 11.99 15.99 -25.18
N ARG A 26 10.71 16.17 -24.82
CA ARG A 26 10.22 15.97 -23.44
C ARG A 26 10.56 14.59 -22.89
N SER A 27 10.49 13.55 -23.73
CA SER A 27 10.78 12.16 -23.35
C SER A 27 12.26 11.84 -23.16
N ASP A 28 13.16 12.66 -23.71
CA ASP A 28 14.61 12.41 -23.67
C ASP A 28 15.28 13.17 -22.52
N ARG A 29 14.49 13.96 -21.78
CA ARG A 29 14.94 14.59 -20.54
C ARG A 29 15.33 13.49 -19.55
N GLN A 30 16.41 13.72 -18.84
CA GLN A 30 16.96 12.84 -17.83
C GLN A 30 15.93 12.32 -16.80
N HIS A 31 14.97 13.16 -16.43
CA HIS A 31 13.88 12.83 -15.49
C HIS A 31 12.51 12.80 -16.17
N ALA A 32 12.47 12.55 -17.48
CA ALA A 32 11.22 12.36 -18.19
C ALA A 32 10.41 11.25 -17.52
N LYS A 33 9.11 11.51 -17.30
CA LYS A 33 8.20 10.58 -16.60
C LYS A 33 8.71 10.17 -15.20
N SER A 34 9.41 11.07 -14.52
CA SER A 34 9.98 10.84 -13.18
C SER A 34 11.03 9.72 -13.13
N ARG A 35 11.59 9.31 -14.27
CA ARG A 35 12.64 8.28 -14.30
C ARG A 35 13.88 8.77 -13.55
N GLY A 36 14.39 7.96 -12.64
CA GLY A 36 15.55 8.29 -11.81
C GLY A 36 15.28 9.29 -10.69
N LEU A 37 14.02 9.64 -10.41
CA LEU A 37 13.63 10.34 -9.19
C LEU A 37 13.07 9.33 -8.19
N ASN A 38 13.50 9.39 -6.92
CA ASN A 38 13.01 8.49 -5.87
C ASN A 38 11.82 9.11 -5.11
N ILE A 39 10.76 9.40 -5.85
CA ILE A 39 9.59 10.14 -5.34
C ILE A 39 8.93 9.40 -4.17
N ILE A 40 8.89 8.07 -4.21
CA ILE A 40 8.25 7.26 -3.17
C ILE A 40 8.99 7.40 -1.84
N GLU A 41 10.30 7.21 -1.81
CA GLU A 41 11.08 7.38 -0.57
C GLU A 41 11.03 8.81 -0.06
N GLU A 42 11.14 9.80 -0.96
CA GLU A 42 11.02 11.21 -0.62
C GLU A 42 9.64 11.57 -0.04
N GLU A 43 8.55 11.00 -0.54
CA GLU A 43 7.21 11.19 0.02
C GLU A 43 7.03 10.47 1.36
N MET A 44 7.60 9.27 1.51
CA MET A 44 7.52 8.49 2.75
C MET A 44 8.32 9.11 3.91
N ALA A 45 9.40 9.84 3.61
CA ALA A 45 10.16 10.58 4.60
C ALA A 45 9.43 11.82 5.14
N ARG A 46 8.39 12.31 4.46
CA ARG A 46 7.67 13.51 4.87
C ARG A 46 6.78 13.21 6.09
N PRO A 47 6.78 14.08 7.11
CA PRO A 47 5.93 13.89 8.29
C PRO A 47 4.44 14.15 8.00
N VAL A 48 4.15 14.95 6.97
CA VAL A 48 2.81 15.37 6.55
C VAL A 48 2.70 15.26 5.03
N ALA A 49 1.59 14.69 4.56
CA ALA A 49 1.30 14.57 3.14
C ALA A 49 1.12 15.96 2.50
N VAL A 50 1.66 16.15 1.28
CA VAL A 50 1.57 17.44 0.57
C VAL A 50 0.18 17.67 -0.01
N LEU A 51 -0.50 16.62 -0.48
CA LEU A 51 -1.88 16.67 -0.94
C LEU A 51 -2.73 15.70 -0.14
N SER A 52 -4.03 16.01 -0.01
CA SER A 52 -4.99 15.11 0.65
C SER A 52 -5.10 13.76 -0.06
N SER A 53 -4.93 13.75 -1.39
CA SER A 53 -4.92 12.57 -2.27
C SER A 53 -3.60 11.82 -2.29
N SER A 54 -2.52 12.35 -1.70
CA SER A 54 -1.26 11.61 -1.64
C SER A 54 -1.46 10.33 -0.82
N GLU A 55 -1.09 9.21 -1.42
CA GLU A 55 -1.17 7.88 -0.82
C GLU A 55 -0.06 7.69 0.23
N HIS A 56 1.09 8.30 0.00
CA HIS A 56 2.29 8.22 0.84
C HIS A 56 2.48 9.49 1.68
N GLY A 57 3.09 9.35 2.88
CA GLY A 57 3.29 10.46 3.83
C GLY A 57 2.19 10.61 4.90
N LYS A 58 1.18 9.74 4.93
CA LYS A 58 0.23 9.65 6.05
C LYS A 58 0.81 8.77 7.15
N ARG A 59 0.68 9.18 8.42
CA ARG A 59 1.18 8.44 9.60
C ARG A 59 0.32 7.21 9.94
N ILE A 60 -0.10 6.42 8.95
CA ILE A 60 -0.98 5.26 9.09
C ILE A 60 -0.34 4.20 10.00
N ASN A 61 0.96 3.95 9.82
CA ASN A 61 1.71 2.97 10.60
C ASN A 61 2.20 3.50 11.97
N LYS A 62 2.12 4.82 12.20
CA LYS A 62 2.53 5.49 13.44
C LYS A 62 1.51 6.56 13.84
N PRO A 63 0.27 6.18 14.14
CA PRO A 63 -0.76 7.14 14.53
C PRO A 63 -0.36 7.82 15.85
N LEU A 64 -0.60 9.14 15.95
CA LEU A 64 -0.29 9.91 17.17
C LEU A 64 -1.21 9.53 18.34
N GLU A 65 -2.44 9.17 18.01
CA GLU A 65 -3.47 8.75 18.96
C GLU A 65 -3.88 7.30 18.66
N GLN A 66 -4.29 6.57 19.69
CA GLN A 66 -4.83 5.23 19.49
C GLN A 66 -6.18 5.35 18.77
N PRO A 67 -6.38 4.68 17.62
CA PRO A 67 -7.67 4.72 16.94
C PRO A 67 -8.73 4.06 17.82
N VAL A 68 -9.66 4.87 18.34
CA VAL A 68 -10.75 4.41 19.19
C VAL A 68 -11.77 3.66 18.34
N LYS A 69 -11.93 2.36 18.61
CA LYS A 69 -12.86 1.45 17.90
C LYS A 69 -14.12 1.15 18.73
N THR A 70 -14.66 2.13 19.44
CA THR A 70 -15.83 1.96 20.33
C THR A 70 -17.08 1.49 19.58
N HIS A 71 -17.23 1.88 18.32
CA HIS A 71 -18.36 1.49 17.46
C HIS A 71 -17.92 0.66 16.25
N ALA A 72 -16.93 -0.21 16.42
CA ALA A 72 -16.55 -1.15 15.37
C ALA A 72 -17.64 -2.21 15.15
N ARG A 73 -17.88 -2.58 13.89
CA ARG A 73 -18.76 -3.71 13.56
C ARG A 73 -18.12 -5.00 14.09
N ILE A 74 -18.84 -5.69 14.97
CA ILE A 74 -18.43 -6.99 15.49
C ILE A 74 -19.10 -8.08 14.65
N ASN A 75 -18.33 -9.06 14.20
CA ASN A 75 -18.86 -10.19 13.42
C ASN A 75 -19.54 -11.20 14.36
N HIS A 76 -20.75 -10.86 14.82
CA HIS A 76 -21.56 -11.68 15.74
C HIS A 76 -21.83 -13.09 15.19
N VAL A 77 -22.19 -13.21 13.89
CA VAL A 77 -22.50 -14.52 13.29
C VAL A 77 -21.34 -15.51 13.46
N LYS A 78 -20.11 -15.07 13.19
CA LYS A 78 -18.94 -15.94 13.31
C LYS A 78 -18.62 -16.29 14.77
N ALA A 79 -18.84 -15.35 15.69
CA ALA A 79 -18.56 -15.51 17.11
C ALA A 79 -19.60 -16.39 17.84
N ASP A 80 -20.88 -16.21 17.49
CA ASP A 80 -22.01 -16.80 18.21
C ASP A 80 -22.38 -18.19 17.66
N PHE A 81 -22.34 -18.37 16.33
CA PHE A 81 -22.81 -19.61 15.69
C PHE A 81 -21.70 -20.67 15.57
N TYR A 82 -20.46 -20.27 15.32
CA TYR A 82 -19.38 -21.23 15.08
C TYR A 82 -18.55 -21.43 16.35
N ARG A 83 -18.79 -22.54 17.05
CA ARG A 83 -17.99 -22.96 18.20
C ARG A 83 -16.61 -23.43 17.72
N ARG A 84 -15.53 -23.02 18.40
CA ARG A 84 -14.16 -23.50 18.12
C ARG A 84 -13.93 -24.96 18.51
N ASN A 85 -14.78 -25.49 19.37
CA ASN A 85 -14.72 -26.88 19.79
C ASN A 85 -15.53 -27.69 18.78
N GLY A 86 -14.87 -28.61 18.05
CA GLY A 86 -15.47 -29.44 17.00
C GLY A 86 -16.51 -30.46 17.49
N ILE A 87 -17.27 -30.14 18.52
CA ILE A 87 -18.37 -30.96 19.02
C ILE A 87 -19.61 -30.59 18.22
N ILE A 88 -19.95 -31.45 17.29
CA ILE A 88 -21.22 -31.46 16.58
C ILE A 88 -22.29 -31.74 17.65
N CYS A 89 -23.14 -30.76 17.96
CA CYS A 89 -24.28 -31.00 18.85
C CYS A 89 -25.07 -32.20 18.30
N LEU A 90 -25.29 -33.15 19.20
CA LEU A 90 -25.57 -34.55 18.94
C LEU A 90 -26.89 -34.80 18.20
N MET A 91 -26.87 -35.86 17.39
CA MET A 91 -28.01 -36.59 16.81
C MET A 91 -29.36 -36.39 17.52
N GLU A 92 -30.36 -35.84 16.83
CA GLU A 92 -31.75 -36.12 17.18
C GLU A 92 -32.08 -37.56 16.76
N ARG A 93 -32.57 -38.33 17.73
CA ARG A 93 -33.08 -39.71 17.56
C ARG A 93 -34.28 -39.72 16.59
N PRO A 94 -34.59 -40.85 15.95
CA PRO A 94 -35.74 -40.94 15.04
C PRO A 94 -37.04 -40.70 15.80
N CYS A 95 -37.94 -39.89 15.23
CA CYS A 95 -39.31 -39.73 15.71
C CYS A 95 -40.01 -41.09 15.75
N PRO A 96 -40.61 -41.53 16.89
CA PRO A 96 -41.55 -42.64 16.85
C PRO A 96 -42.83 -42.17 16.15
N SER A 97 -43.30 -42.99 15.21
CA SER A 97 -44.50 -42.78 14.39
C SER A 97 -45.74 -42.50 15.24
N LEU A 98 -46.53 -41.51 14.82
CA LEU A 98 -47.90 -41.32 15.29
C LEU A 98 -48.78 -42.35 14.57
N ASP A 99 -49.30 -43.34 15.30
CA ASP A 99 -50.36 -44.21 14.79
C ASP A 99 -51.72 -43.48 14.91
N PRO A 100 -52.56 -43.48 13.86
CA PRO A 100 -53.87 -42.83 13.91
C PRO A 100 -54.93 -43.71 14.58
N CYS A 101 -55.84 -43.07 15.32
CA CYS A 101 -57.08 -43.65 15.87
C CYS A 101 -58.16 -43.79 14.80
#